data_AF-A0AAW0YCI4-F1
#
_entry.id   AF-A0AAW0YCI4-F1
#
_cell.length_a   1.000
_cell.length_b   1.000
_cell.length_c   1.000
_cell.angle_alpha   90.00
_cell.angle_beta   90.00
_cell.angle_gamma   90.00
#
_symmetry.space_group_name_H-M   'P 1'
#
loop_
_entity.id
_entity.type
_entity.pdbx_description
1 polymer ?
#
loop_
_entity_poly.entity_id
_entity_poly.type
_entity_poly.pdbx_seq_one_letter_code
_entity_poly.pdbx_strand_id
1 'polypeptide(L)'
;MTHRFGILHKKIFCDAYFEESTKFHLITQSSILCTNLFFCVAVVITLFGGISCVAFFLFGSSIKTNILNNLSHGPLLYFNMVVVSMQMLICLVLGINTLFQDLENSLRIPDEFGWRRICLRTTVMLLVLFICESIPHFGVAIELVGGLLVTPFIFIFPPTFHILIKRKASGQVDVKDVVLAGNIMFLGIVGSIAATTDSFMHVAKLKEFAPPCYINITAASAVAEASGFPNP
;
A
#
# COMPACT_ATOMS: atom_id res chain seq x y z
N MET A 1 14.69 -22.91 57.18
CA MET A 1 13.55 -22.54 56.30
C MET A 1 13.49 -21.04 55.96
N THR A 2 14.21 -20.17 56.66
CA THR A 2 14.19 -18.69 56.47
C THR A 2 14.88 -18.19 55.20
N HIS A 3 15.80 -18.96 54.61
CA HIS A 3 16.60 -18.52 53.46
C HIS A 3 15.86 -18.61 52.10
N ARG A 4 14.82 -19.43 51.98
CA ARG A 4 14.01 -19.56 50.74
C ARG A 4 12.97 -18.45 50.57
N PHE A 5 12.54 -17.82 51.66
CA PHE A 5 11.51 -16.77 51.63
C PHE A 5 12.04 -15.43 51.10
N GLY A 6 13.29 -15.07 51.43
CA GLY A 6 13.92 -13.83 50.95
C GLY A 6 14.21 -13.81 49.44
N ILE A 7 14.48 -14.97 48.84
CA ILE A 7 14.74 -15.10 47.40
C ILE A 7 13.44 -15.00 46.59
N LEU A 8 12.34 -15.56 47.12
CA LEU A 8 11.03 -15.51 46.47
C LEU A 8 10.48 -14.07 46.41
N HIS A 9 10.62 -13.33 47.51
CA HIS A 9 10.18 -11.93 47.58
C HIS A 9 10.99 -11.02 46.64
N LYS A 10 12.31 -11.24 46.54
CA LYS A 10 13.19 -10.48 45.64
C LYS A 10 12.91 -10.77 44.16
N LYS A 11 12.48 -11.99 43.83
CA LYS A 11 12.10 -12.38 42.47
C LYS A 11 10.76 -11.78 42.05
N ILE A 12 9.75 -11.84 42.93
CA ILE A 12 8.43 -11.21 42.69
C ILE A 12 8.56 -9.70 42.54
N PHE A 13 9.41 -9.05 43.36
CA PHE A 13 9.64 -7.61 43.26
C PHE A 13 10.38 -7.23 41.97
N CYS A 14 11.32 -8.06 41.50
CA CYS A 14 12.07 -7.81 40.26
C CYS A 14 11.22 -8.05 39.01
N ASP A 15 10.36 -9.08 39.00
CA ASP A 15 9.42 -9.34 37.91
C ASP A 15 8.33 -8.24 37.83
N ALA A 16 7.86 -7.74 38.97
CA ALA A 16 6.92 -6.60 39.02
C ALA A 16 7.57 -5.29 38.55
N TYR A 17 8.80 -4.99 38.99
CA TYR A 17 9.53 -3.79 38.56
C TYR A 17 9.91 -3.84 37.06
N PHE A 18 10.23 -5.03 36.53
CA PHE A 18 10.55 -5.22 35.12
C PHE A 18 9.32 -5.09 34.23
N GLU A 19 8.16 -5.61 34.66
CA GLU A 19 6.91 -5.43 33.93
C GLU A 19 6.40 -3.97 33.97
N GLU A 20 6.60 -3.26 35.08
CA GLU A 20 6.26 -1.83 35.21
C GLU A 20 7.20 -0.93 34.38
N SER A 21 8.49 -1.25 34.32
CA SER A 21 9.49 -0.55 33.50
C SER A 21 9.28 -0.80 31.99
N THR A 22 8.90 -2.03 31.61
CA THR A 22 8.56 -2.37 30.21
C THR A 22 7.25 -1.69 29.76
N LYS A 23 6.23 -1.64 30.64
CA LYS A 23 5.00 -0.86 30.41
C LYS A 23 5.31 0.63 30.24
N PHE A 24 6.18 1.21 31.06
CA PHE A 24 6.54 2.64 30.96
C PHE A 24 7.31 2.98 29.66
N HIS A 25 8.22 2.11 29.21
CA HIS A 25 8.90 2.27 27.93
C HIS A 25 7.95 2.08 26.73
N LEU A 26 7.02 1.13 26.80
CA LEU A 26 5.94 0.96 25.80
C LEU A 26 4.98 2.16 25.75
N ILE A 27 4.64 2.76 26.90
CA ILE A 27 3.76 3.94 26.99
C ILE A 27 4.45 5.20 26.45
N THR A 28 5.76 5.35 26.72
CA THR A 28 6.56 6.46 26.20
C THR A 28 6.84 6.29 24.69
N GLN A 29 7.15 5.07 24.23
CA GLN A 29 7.32 4.77 22.81
C GLN A 29 6.01 4.95 22.04
N SER A 30 4.87 4.52 22.57
CA SER A 30 3.56 4.69 21.90
C SER A 30 3.12 6.15 21.82
N SER A 31 3.38 6.97 22.86
CA SER A 31 3.06 8.40 22.83
C SER A 31 3.91 9.19 21.83
N ILE A 32 5.21 8.88 21.74
CA ILE A 32 6.12 9.47 20.73
C ILE A 32 5.75 8.98 19.32
N LEU A 33 5.40 7.70 19.17
CA LEU A 33 4.95 7.12 17.90
C LEU A 33 3.67 7.78 17.38
N CYS A 34 2.67 8.02 18.25
CA CYS A 34 1.44 8.72 17.89
C CYS A 34 1.70 10.16 17.44
N THR A 35 2.61 10.87 18.12
CA THR A 35 2.98 12.25 17.78
C THR A 35 3.68 12.30 16.42
N ASN A 36 4.64 11.39 16.19
CA ASN A 36 5.34 11.27 14.92
C ASN A 36 4.40 10.86 13.78
N LEU A 37 3.46 9.94 14.04
CA LEU A 37 2.46 9.52 13.08
C LEU A 37 1.56 10.68 12.65
N PHE A 38 1.08 11.48 13.61
CA PHE A 38 0.28 12.66 13.30
C PHE A 38 1.05 13.66 12.43
N PHE A 39 2.32 13.90 12.75
CA PHE A 39 3.21 14.74 11.94
C PHE A 39 3.38 14.19 10.52
N CYS A 40 3.65 12.89 10.36
CA CYS A 40 3.78 12.25 9.05
C CYS A 40 2.49 12.36 8.24
N VAL A 41 1.33 12.08 8.83
CA VAL A 41 0.03 12.18 8.17
C VAL A 41 -0.26 13.62 7.75
N ALA A 42 0.01 14.60 8.61
CA ALA A 42 -0.16 16.01 8.28
C ALA A 42 0.71 16.42 7.08
N VAL A 43 1.99 16.04 7.06
CA VAL A 43 2.90 16.32 5.93
C VAL A 43 2.40 15.67 4.65
N VAL A 44 1.98 14.41 4.68
CA VAL A 44 1.45 13.71 3.50
C VAL A 44 0.20 14.40 2.95
N ILE A 45 -0.75 14.77 3.82
CA ILE A 45 -1.97 15.47 3.41
C ILE A 45 -1.62 16.81 2.76
N THR A 46 -0.69 17.58 3.34
CA THR A 46 -0.27 18.86 2.77
C THR A 46 0.42 18.70 1.42
N LEU A 47 1.30 17.71 1.27
CA LEU A 47 2.01 17.48 0.00
C LEU A 47 1.05 17.01 -1.09
N PHE A 48 0.30 15.93 -0.86
CA PHE A 48 -0.60 15.37 -1.88
C PHE A 48 -1.80 16.29 -2.16
N GLY A 49 -2.40 16.87 -1.11
CA GLY A 49 -3.50 17.81 -1.24
C GLY A 49 -3.06 19.12 -1.93
N GLY A 50 -1.89 19.65 -1.56
CA GLY A 50 -1.32 20.85 -2.15
C GLY A 50 -1.01 20.69 -3.63
N ILE A 51 -0.35 19.58 -4.01
CA ILE A 51 -0.07 19.28 -5.42
C ILE A 51 -1.36 19.13 -6.22
N SER A 52 -2.36 18.43 -5.69
CA SER A 52 -3.67 18.25 -6.35
C SER A 52 -4.40 19.57 -6.55
N CYS A 53 -4.33 20.46 -5.56
CA CYS A 53 -4.92 21.79 -5.61
C CYS A 53 -4.27 22.66 -6.70
N VAL A 54 -2.93 22.74 -6.71
CA VAL A 54 -2.17 23.48 -7.74
C VAL A 54 -2.43 22.92 -9.14
N ALA A 55 -2.46 21.59 -9.28
CA ALA A 55 -2.75 20.93 -10.55
C ALA A 55 -4.14 21.31 -11.10
N PHE A 56 -5.16 21.32 -10.24
CA PHE A 56 -6.51 21.73 -10.61
C PHE A 56 -6.58 23.20 -11.02
N PHE A 57 -5.89 24.09 -10.30
CA PHE A 57 -5.85 25.52 -10.64
C PHE A 57 -5.16 25.82 -11.98
N LEU A 58 -4.12 25.05 -12.35
CA LEU A 58 -3.36 25.28 -13.57
C LEU A 58 -3.99 24.62 -14.82
N PHE A 59 -4.46 23.38 -14.69
CA PHE A 59 -4.93 22.59 -15.85
C PHE A 59 -6.46 22.53 -15.97
N GLY A 60 -7.19 22.95 -14.92
CA GLY A 60 -8.65 22.97 -14.91
C GLY A 60 -9.25 21.60 -15.23
N SER A 61 -10.27 21.57 -16.09
CA SER A 61 -10.99 20.36 -16.49
C SER A 61 -10.27 19.50 -17.54
N SER A 62 -9.10 19.92 -18.04
CA SER A 62 -8.37 19.22 -19.10
C SER A 62 -7.23 18.33 -18.58
N ILE A 63 -7.18 18.07 -17.26
CA ILE A 63 -6.12 17.28 -16.64
C ILE A 63 -6.21 15.80 -17.03
N LYS A 64 -5.14 15.27 -17.63
CA LYS A 64 -4.96 13.83 -17.87
C LYS A 64 -4.65 13.07 -16.57
N THR A 65 -4.98 11.78 -16.53
CA THR A 65 -4.76 10.88 -15.38
C THR A 65 -3.31 10.84 -14.89
N ASN A 66 -2.34 10.93 -15.81
CA ASN A 66 -0.95 11.20 -15.46
C ASN A 66 -0.66 12.68 -15.67
N ILE A 67 -0.33 13.38 -14.58
CA ILE A 67 -0.09 14.82 -14.61
C ILE A 67 1.08 15.22 -15.52
N LEU A 68 2.11 14.36 -15.65
CA LEU A 68 3.26 14.61 -16.53
C LEU A 68 2.83 14.73 -18.01
N ASN A 69 1.76 14.06 -18.41
CA ASN A 69 1.28 14.07 -19.81
C ASN A 69 0.55 15.38 -20.18
N ASN A 70 0.36 16.29 -19.22
CA ASN A 70 -0.19 17.63 -19.45
C ASN A 70 0.90 18.69 -19.66
N LEU A 71 2.16 18.37 -19.38
CA LEU A 71 3.29 19.29 -19.61
C LEU A 71 3.71 19.27 -21.08
N SER A 72 4.14 20.42 -21.60
CA SER A 72 4.77 20.52 -22.91
C SER A 72 6.13 19.83 -22.92
N HIS A 73 6.54 19.33 -24.09
CA HIS A 73 7.85 18.71 -24.26
C HIS A 73 8.97 19.71 -23.93
N GLY A 74 9.75 19.40 -22.91
CA GLY A 74 10.86 20.23 -22.44
C GLY A 74 11.86 19.45 -21.59
N PRO A 75 13.06 19.98 -21.36
CA PRO A 75 14.13 19.29 -20.62
C PRO A 75 13.72 18.92 -19.19
N LEU A 76 12.89 19.75 -18.55
CA LEU A 76 12.36 19.49 -17.21
C LEU A 76 11.43 18.27 -17.18
N LEU A 77 10.62 18.07 -18.22
CA LEU A 77 9.72 16.91 -18.34
C LEU A 77 10.52 15.62 -18.45
N TYR A 78 11.53 15.58 -19.33
CA TYR A 78 12.40 14.42 -19.50
C TYR A 78 13.17 14.08 -18.23
N PHE A 79 13.68 15.10 -17.52
CA PHE A 79 14.34 14.90 -16.23
C PHE A 79 13.42 14.21 -15.21
N ASN A 80 12.19 14.73 -15.04
CA ASN A 80 11.20 14.14 -14.14
C ASN A 80 10.80 12.71 -14.56
N MET A 81 10.63 12.46 -15.85
CA MET A 81 10.34 11.12 -16.36
C MET A 81 11.43 10.12 -16.00
N VAL A 82 12.72 10.50 -16.15
CA VAL A 82 13.85 9.64 -15.77
C VAL A 82 13.87 9.37 -14.27
N VAL A 83 13.69 10.41 -13.44
CA VAL A 83 13.71 10.28 -11.97
C VAL A 83 12.58 9.38 -11.48
N VAL A 84 11.34 9.59 -11.97
CA VAL A 84 10.19 8.76 -11.60
C VAL A 84 10.39 7.32 -12.08
N SER A 85 10.91 7.11 -13.29
CA SER A 85 11.20 5.77 -13.81
C SER A 85 12.23 5.04 -12.96
N MET A 86 13.32 5.71 -12.58
CA MET A 86 14.34 5.15 -11.69
C MET A 86 13.77 4.80 -10.32
N GLN A 87 12.94 5.68 -9.75
CA GLN A 87 12.27 5.41 -8.47
C GLN A 87 11.38 4.15 -8.55
N MET A 88 10.59 4.01 -9.62
CA MET A 88 9.72 2.85 -9.81
C MET A 88 10.52 1.54 -9.96
N LEU A 89 11.67 1.57 -10.64
CA LEU A 89 12.56 0.41 -10.75
C LEU A 89 13.10 -0.02 -9.38
N ILE A 90 13.56 0.94 -8.57
CA ILE A 90 14.07 0.65 -7.22
C ILE A 90 12.95 0.07 -6.35
N CYS A 91 11.76 0.70 -6.37
CA CYS A 91 10.60 0.20 -5.63
C CYS A 91 10.17 -1.21 -6.07
N LEU A 92 10.22 -1.50 -7.37
CA LEU A 92 9.89 -2.82 -7.91
C LEU A 92 10.86 -3.88 -7.40
N VAL A 93 12.17 -3.63 -7.45
CA VAL A 93 13.19 -4.58 -6.98
C VAL A 93 13.04 -4.84 -5.49
N LEU A 94 12.87 -3.79 -4.68
CA LEU A 94 12.70 -3.94 -3.24
C LEU A 94 11.39 -4.68 -2.91
N GLY A 95 10.28 -4.27 -3.52
CA GLY A 95 8.97 -4.87 -3.28
C GLY A 95 8.91 -6.34 -3.65
N ILE A 96 9.39 -6.70 -4.85
CA ILE A 96 9.35 -8.09 -5.32
C ILE A 96 10.27 -8.99 -4.50
N ASN A 97 11.41 -8.50 -4.04
CA ASN A 97 12.28 -9.28 -3.16
C ASN A 97 11.60 -9.62 -1.83
N THR A 98 10.88 -8.67 -1.22
CA THR A 98 10.07 -8.94 -0.02
C THR A 98 8.95 -9.94 -0.31
N LEU A 99 8.26 -9.80 -1.45
CA LEU A 99 7.21 -10.74 -1.85
C LEU A 99 7.74 -12.17 -2.02
N PHE A 100 8.94 -12.33 -2.59
CA PHE A 100 9.56 -13.66 -2.71
C PHE A 100 9.89 -14.25 -1.34
N GLN A 101 10.45 -13.46 -0.42
CA GLN A 101 10.76 -13.93 0.93
C GLN A 101 9.50 -14.40 1.67
N ASP A 102 8.41 -13.64 1.56
CA ASP A 102 7.13 -13.99 2.18
C ASP A 102 6.51 -15.26 1.56
N LEU A 103 6.53 -15.39 0.23
CA LEU A 103 6.00 -16.57 -0.46
C LEU A 103 6.84 -17.83 -0.21
N GLU A 104 8.16 -17.71 -0.22
CA GLU A 104 9.08 -18.81 0.07
C GLU A 104 8.91 -19.31 1.52
N ASN A 105 8.72 -18.39 2.48
CA ASN A 105 8.41 -18.74 3.87
C ASN A 105 7.02 -19.37 4.01
N SER A 106 6.00 -18.84 3.31
CA SER A 106 4.63 -19.37 3.32
C SER A 106 4.57 -20.80 2.75
N LEU A 107 5.31 -21.07 1.68
CA LEU A 107 5.40 -22.39 1.04
C LEU A 107 6.46 -23.30 1.65
N ARG A 108 7.15 -22.85 2.71
CA ARG A 108 8.23 -23.58 3.40
C ARG A 108 9.30 -24.11 2.45
N ILE A 109 9.71 -23.30 1.48
CA ILE A 109 10.78 -23.65 0.55
C ILE A 109 12.11 -23.47 1.30
N PRO A 110 12.98 -24.50 1.33
CA PRO A 110 14.28 -24.38 2.00
C PRO A 110 15.14 -23.30 1.33
N ASP A 111 15.96 -22.62 2.13
CA ASP A 111 16.79 -21.48 1.70
C ASP A 111 17.94 -21.84 0.75
N GLU A 112 18.11 -23.12 0.47
CA GLU A 112 19.08 -23.65 -0.49
C GLU A 112 18.70 -23.30 -1.94
N PHE A 113 19.71 -23.20 -2.81
CA PHE A 113 19.49 -23.00 -4.25
C PHE A 113 18.82 -24.23 -4.88
N GLY A 114 17.49 -24.26 -4.84
CA GLY A 114 16.66 -25.29 -5.46
C GLY A 114 15.91 -24.80 -6.68
N TRP A 115 15.62 -25.72 -7.61
CA TRP A 115 14.78 -25.46 -8.79
C TRP A 115 13.39 -24.88 -8.44
N ARG A 116 12.86 -25.24 -7.25
CA ARG A 116 11.59 -24.73 -6.72
C ARG A 116 11.61 -23.21 -6.49
N ARG A 117 12.73 -22.67 -6.01
CA ARG A 117 12.91 -21.22 -5.80
C ARG A 117 12.95 -20.47 -7.13
N ILE A 118 13.66 -21.01 -8.12
CA ILE A 118 13.71 -20.44 -9.48
C ILE A 118 12.31 -20.45 -10.10
N CYS A 119 11.62 -21.59 -10.06
CA CYS A 119 10.27 -21.73 -10.60
C CYS A 119 9.28 -20.74 -9.95
N LEU A 120 9.32 -20.58 -8.62
CA LEU A 120 8.47 -19.62 -7.92
C LEU A 120 8.74 -18.18 -8.36
N ARG A 121 10.00 -17.76 -8.35
CA ARG A 121 10.38 -16.38 -8.72
C ARG A 121 10.03 -16.06 -10.17
N THR A 122 10.30 -16.99 -11.08
CA THR A 122 9.92 -16.84 -12.50
C THR A 122 8.40 -16.79 -12.66
N THR A 123 7.65 -17.65 -11.98
CA THR A 123 6.17 -17.65 -12.06
C THR A 123 5.59 -16.34 -11.56
N VAL A 124 6.03 -15.85 -10.41
CA VAL A 124 5.56 -14.58 -9.86
C VAL A 124 5.92 -13.40 -10.76
N MET A 125 7.14 -13.35 -11.30
CA MET A 125 7.51 -12.32 -12.29
C MET A 125 6.67 -12.37 -13.56
N LEU A 126 6.39 -13.57 -14.07
CA LEU A 126 5.53 -13.74 -15.24
C LEU A 126 4.10 -13.26 -14.97
N LEU A 127 3.55 -13.54 -13.78
CA LEU A 127 2.24 -13.04 -13.38
C LEU A 127 2.21 -11.52 -13.27
N VAL A 128 3.24 -10.91 -12.65
CA VAL A 128 3.36 -9.45 -12.57
C VAL A 128 3.44 -8.84 -13.98
N LEU A 129 4.27 -9.40 -14.86
CA LEU A 129 4.41 -8.93 -16.24
C LEU A 129 3.07 -9.03 -17.00
N PHE A 130 2.37 -10.16 -16.86
CA PHE A 130 1.04 -10.36 -17.46
C PHE A 130 0.02 -9.32 -16.99
N ILE A 131 0.01 -8.98 -15.70
CA ILE A 131 -0.88 -7.95 -15.15
C ILE A 131 -0.49 -6.55 -15.67
N CYS A 132 0.80 -6.23 -15.68
CA CYS A 132 1.32 -4.96 -16.21
C CYS A 132 0.97 -4.76 -17.69
N GLU A 133 1.00 -5.83 -18.48
CA GLU A 133 0.65 -5.78 -19.90
C GLU A 133 -0.86 -5.70 -20.14
N SER A 134 -1.66 -6.30 -19.25
CA SER A 134 -3.12 -6.31 -19.36
C SER A 134 -3.74 -4.94 -19.08
N ILE A 135 -3.10 -4.08 -18.27
CA ILE A 135 -3.64 -2.76 -17.88
C ILE A 135 -2.65 -1.66 -18.32
N PRO A 136 -2.78 -1.12 -19.55
CA PRO A 136 -1.86 -0.10 -20.07
C PRO A 136 -2.00 1.27 -19.38
N HIS A 137 -3.06 1.48 -18.60
CA HIS A 137 -3.33 2.73 -17.89
C HIS A 137 -2.98 2.61 -16.39
N PHE A 138 -1.74 2.99 -16.06
CA PHE A 138 -1.21 2.95 -14.69
C PHE A 138 -2.07 3.65 -13.63
N GLY A 139 -2.65 4.81 -13.97
CA GLY A 139 -3.50 5.56 -13.03
C GLY A 139 -4.75 4.78 -12.61
N VAL A 140 -5.41 4.12 -13.56
CA VAL A 140 -6.60 3.28 -13.31
C VAL A 140 -6.20 2.03 -12.52
N ALA A 141 -5.04 1.44 -12.80
CA ALA A 141 -4.54 0.29 -12.05
C ALA A 141 -4.32 0.61 -10.56
N ILE A 142 -3.68 1.74 -10.25
CA ILE A 142 -3.45 2.17 -8.85
C ILE A 142 -4.77 2.47 -8.15
N GLU A 143 -5.70 3.17 -8.83
CA GLU A 143 -7.00 3.51 -8.25
C GLU A 143 -7.83 2.26 -7.93
N LEU A 144 -7.84 1.28 -8.84
CA LEU A 144 -8.53 0.00 -8.63
C LEU A 144 -7.90 -0.83 -7.50
N VAL A 145 -6.57 -0.99 -7.49
CA VAL A 145 -5.86 -1.73 -6.45
C VAL A 145 -6.02 -1.04 -5.09
N GLY A 146 -5.90 0.28 -5.06
CA GLY A 146 -6.09 1.10 -3.87
C GLY A 146 -7.51 1.00 -3.32
N GLY A 147 -8.51 1.16 -4.18
CA GLY A 147 -9.92 1.13 -3.82
C GLY A 147 -10.41 -0.25 -3.40
N LEU A 148 -10.07 -1.30 -4.15
CA LEU A 148 -10.64 -2.63 -3.96
C LEU A 148 -9.85 -3.51 -2.99
N LEU A 149 -8.52 -3.36 -2.92
CA LEU A 149 -7.67 -4.22 -2.09
C LEU A 149 -7.18 -3.46 -0.86
N VAL A 150 -6.53 -2.32 -1.05
CA VAL A 150 -5.82 -1.62 0.03
C VAL A 150 -6.79 -0.96 1.02
N THR A 151 -7.80 -0.25 0.52
CA THR A 151 -8.80 0.46 1.33
C THR A 151 -9.52 -0.49 2.31
N PRO A 152 -10.19 -1.57 1.87
CA PRO A 152 -10.83 -2.48 2.81
C PRO A 152 -9.81 -3.15 3.74
N PHE A 153 -8.58 -3.41 3.27
CA PHE A 153 -7.56 -4.01 4.13
C PHE A 153 -7.20 -3.09 5.31
N ILE A 154 -7.04 -1.79 5.06
CA ILE A 154 -6.70 -0.79 6.08
C ILE A 154 -7.89 -0.44 6.99
N PHE A 155 -9.12 -0.42 6.45
CA PHE A 155 -10.29 -0.01 7.23
C PHE A 155 -10.99 -1.17 7.95
N ILE A 156 -10.84 -2.42 7.51
CA ILE A 156 -11.54 -3.58 8.08
C ILE A 156 -10.64 -4.36 9.05
N PHE A 157 -9.38 -4.66 8.68
CA PHE A 157 -8.53 -5.50 9.53
C PHE A 157 -8.18 -4.88 10.89
N PRO A 158 -7.69 -3.62 10.98
CA PRO A 158 -7.29 -3.05 12.26
C PRO A 158 -8.44 -2.94 13.29
N PRO A 159 -9.65 -2.45 12.95
CA PRO A 159 -10.75 -2.41 13.90
C PRO A 159 -11.23 -3.81 14.31
N THR A 160 -11.21 -4.77 13.38
CA THR A 160 -11.57 -6.16 13.67
C THR A 160 -10.59 -6.78 14.67
N PHE A 161 -9.28 -6.63 14.46
CA PHE A 161 -8.27 -7.11 15.39
C PHE A 161 -8.36 -6.42 16.75
N HIS A 162 -8.63 -5.11 16.78
CA HIS A 162 -8.81 -4.37 18.03
C HIS A 162 -9.97 -4.95 18.88
N ILE A 163 -11.12 -5.20 18.27
CA ILE A 163 -12.28 -5.80 18.97
C ILE A 163 -11.97 -7.23 19.40
N LEU A 164 -11.34 -8.04 18.54
CA LEU A 164 -10.97 -9.42 18.86
C LEU A 164 -10.02 -9.50 20.06
N ILE A 165 -9.00 -8.65 20.09
CA ILE A 165 -8.03 -8.58 21.20
C ILE A 165 -8.72 -8.12 22.48
N LYS A 166 -9.53 -7.04 22.44
CA LYS A 166 -10.26 -6.56 23.63
C LYS A 166 -11.23 -7.61 24.17
N ARG A 167 -11.98 -8.27 23.30
CA ARG A 167 -12.89 -9.35 23.69
C ARG A 167 -12.14 -10.50 24.36
N LYS A 168 -10.96 -10.86 23.85
CA LYS A 168 -10.14 -11.94 24.44
C LYS A 168 -9.46 -11.52 25.75
N ALA A 169 -9.07 -10.25 25.89
CA ALA A 169 -8.34 -9.75 27.07
C ALA A 169 -9.27 -9.44 28.25
N SER A 170 -10.39 -8.74 28.02
CA SER A 170 -11.27 -8.25 29.08
C SER A 170 -12.62 -8.97 29.15
N GLY A 171 -12.97 -9.82 28.18
CA GLY A 171 -14.25 -10.56 28.13
C GLY A 171 -15.48 -9.69 27.84
N GLN A 172 -15.40 -8.38 28.09
CA GLN A 172 -16.41 -7.38 27.76
C GLN A 172 -15.85 -6.38 26.75
N VAL A 173 -16.69 -5.96 25.81
CA VAL A 173 -16.36 -4.94 24.81
C VAL A 173 -17.35 -3.81 24.98
N ASP A 174 -16.85 -2.60 25.21
CA ASP A 174 -17.67 -1.41 25.28
C ASP A 174 -18.39 -1.17 23.96
N VAL A 175 -19.68 -0.86 24.04
CA VAL A 175 -20.51 -0.56 22.85
C VAL A 175 -19.93 0.62 22.06
N LYS A 176 -19.30 1.58 22.75
CA LYS A 176 -18.64 2.75 22.13
C LYS A 176 -17.53 2.34 21.17
N ASP A 177 -16.72 1.36 21.55
CA ASP A 177 -15.62 0.87 20.71
C ASP A 177 -16.15 0.14 19.47
N VAL A 178 -17.23 -0.63 19.62
CA VAL A 178 -17.89 -1.32 18.51
C VAL A 178 -18.53 -0.33 17.54
N VAL A 179 -19.20 0.71 18.06
CA VAL A 179 -19.80 1.76 17.24
C VAL A 179 -18.74 2.56 16.49
N LEU A 180 -17.64 2.93 17.15
CA LEU A 180 -16.52 3.64 16.52
C LEU A 180 -15.90 2.80 15.40
N ALA A 181 -15.60 1.53 15.67
CA ALA A 181 -15.07 0.59 14.69
C ALA A 181 -16.04 0.38 13.51
N GLY A 182 -17.34 0.26 13.79
CA GLY A 182 -18.39 0.14 12.77
C GLY A 182 -18.44 1.32 11.82
N ASN A 183 -18.38 2.55 12.35
CA ASN A 183 -18.35 3.77 11.54
C ASN A 183 -17.11 3.85 10.65
N ILE A 184 -15.93 3.50 11.18
CA ILE A 184 -14.68 3.49 10.41
C ILE A 184 -14.74 2.46 9.26
N MET A 185 -15.24 1.26 9.54
CA MET A 185 -15.43 0.23 8.52
C MET A 185 -16.43 0.68 7.45
N PHE A 186 -17.54 1.30 7.85
CA PHE A 186 -18.55 1.82 6.92
C PHE A 186 -17.97 2.89 6.00
N LEU A 187 -17.24 3.87 6.54
CA LEU A 187 -16.57 4.92 5.74
C LEU A 187 -15.58 4.31 4.73
N GLY A 188 -14.82 3.29 5.13
CA GLY A 188 -13.91 2.58 4.25
C GLY A 188 -14.63 1.86 3.10
N ILE A 189 -15.77 1.21 3.37
CA ILE A 189 -16.57 0.52 2.34
C ILE A 189 -17.15 1.53 1.35
N VAL A 190 -17.72 2.63 1.83
CA VAL A 190 -18.26 3.70 0.96
C VAL A 190 -17.16 4.28 0.07
N GLY A 191 -15.98 4.56 0.63
CA GLY A 191 -14.83 5.03 -0.14
C GLY A 191 -14.34 4.02 -1.18
N SER A 192 -14.35 2.73 -0.84
CA SER A 192 -13.97 1.64 -1.76
C SER A 192 -14.92 1.56 -2.96
N ILE A 193 -16.23 1.69 -2.71
CA ILE A 193 -17.25 1.66 -3.77
C ILE A 193 -17.08 2.88 -4.69
N ALA A 194 -16.92 4.08 -4.13
CA ALA A 194 -16.73 5.30 -4.90
C ALA A 194 -15.50 5.21 -5.83
N ALA A 195 -14.34 4.82 -5.29
CA ALA A 195 -13.12 4.64 -6.09
C ALA A 195 -13.30 3.57 -7.18
N THR A 196 -13.98 2.46 -6.87
CA THR A 196 -14.22 1.38 -7.85
C THR A 196 -15.13 1.87 -8.98
N THR A 197 -16.15 2.67 -8.67
CA THR A 197 -17.04 3.22 -9.71
C THR A 197 -16.29 4.20 -10.61
N ASP A 198 -15.40 5.03 -10.06
CA ASP A 198 -14.61 5.98 -10.86
C ASP A 198 -13.64 5.24 -11.79
N SER A 199 -12.91 4.25 -11.29
CA SER A 199 -12.03 3.41 -12.12
C SER A 199 -12.81 2.67 -13.20
N PHE A 200 -13.97 2.08 -12.88
CA PHE A 200 -14.77 1.34 -13.86
C PHE A 200 -15.29 2.25 -14.98
N MET A 201 -15.71 3.47 -14.65
CA MET A 201 -16.12 4.45 -15.64
C MET A 201 -14.97 4.91 -16.54
N HIS A 202 -13.74 4.97 -16.03
CA HIS A 202 -12.56 5.21 -16.84
C HIS A 202 -12.26 4.04 -17.78
N VAL A 203 -12.34 2.79 -17.31
CA VAL A 203 -12.15 1.60 -18.16
C VAL A 203 -13.24 1.50 -19.24
N ALA A 204 -14.50 1.71 -18.89
CA ALA A 204 -15.63 1.57 -19.82
C ALA A 204 -15.62 2.60 -20.96
N LYS A 205 -14.95 3.75 -20.77
CA LYS A 205 -14.77 4.78 -21.80
C LYS A 205 -13.63 4.49 -22.78
N LEU A 206 -12.72 3.57 -22.45
CA LEU A 206 -11.69 3.10 -23.35
C LEU A 206 -12.32 2.16 -24.40
N LYS A 207 -13.00 2.75 -25.39
CA LYS A 207 -13.70 2.01 -26.46
C LYS A 207 -12.79 1.30 -27.47
N GLU A 208 -11.48 1.46 -27.36
CA GLU A 208 -10.50 0.62 -28.03
C GLU A 208 -9.53 0.14 -26.96
N PHE A 209 -9.77 -1.07 -26.41
CA PHE A 209 -8.70 -1.78 -25.74
C PHE A 209 -7.57 -1.89 -26.76
N ALA A 210 -6.47 -1.16 -26.53
CA ALA A 210 -5.21 -1.48 -27.18
C ALA A 210 -5.02 -2.98 -26.98
N PRO A 211 -4.93 -3.79 -28.05
CA PRO A 211 -4.73 -5.21 -27.89
C PRO A 211 -3.44 -5.38 -27.06
N PRO A 212 -3.44 -6.26 -26.05
CA PRO A 212 -2.24 -6.46 -25.26
C PRO A 212 -1.09 -6.87 -26.19
N CYS A 213 0.13 -6.41 -25.88
CA CYS A 213 1.27 -6.47 -26.80
C CYS A 213 1.59 -7.91 -27.26
N TYR A 214 1.25 -8.93 -26.48
CA TYR A 214 1.39 -10.35 -26.80
C TYR A 214 0.42 -10.85 -27.87
N ILE A 215 -0.66 -10.12 -28.16
CA ILE A 215 -1.61 -10.43 -29.24
C ILE A 215 -1.26 -9.67 -30.51
N ASN A 216 -0.95 -8.38 -30.41
CA ASN A 216 -0.60 -7.56 -31.58
C ASN A 216 0.29 -6.37 -31.21
N ILE A 217 1.60 -6.51 -31.45
CA ILE A 217 2.62 -5.49 -31.17
C ILE A 217 2.38 -4.20 -31.97
N THR A 218 1.95 -4.30 -33.22
CA THR A 218 1.78 -3.14 -34.13
C THR A 218 0.58 -2.28 -33.74
N ALA A 219 -0.51 -2.90 -33.29
CA ALA A 219 -1.67 -2.19 -32.79
C ALA A 219 -1.41 -1.60 -31.39
N ALA A 220 -0.62 -2.27 -30.55
CA ALA A 220 -0.21 -1.74 -29.25
C ALA A 220 0.72 -0.52 -29.38
N SER A 221 1.67 -0.54 -30.31
CA SER A 221 2.58 0.60 -30.57
C SER A 221 1.84 1.83 -31.12
N ALA A 222 0.81 1.64 -31.94
CA ALA A 222 -0.01 2.75 -32.46
C ALA A 222 -0.79 3.48 -31.36
N VAL A 223 -1.28 2.77 -30.33
CA VAL A 223 -1.95 3.39 -29.19
C VAL A 223 -0.95 4.08 -28.24
N ALA A 224 0.26 3.53 -28.10
CA ALA A 224 1.34 4.18 -27.35
C ALA A 224 1.76 5.53 -27.97
N GLU A 225 1.85 5.61 -29.30
CA GLU A 225 2.11 6.88 -30.02
C GLU A 225 1.02 7.92 -29.78
N ALA A 226 -0.25 7.52 -29.78
CA ALA A 226 -1.38 8.41 -29.48
C ALA A 226 -1.35 8.97 -28.04
N SER A 227 -0.63 8.31 -27.12
CA SER A 227 -0.45 8.75 -25.73
C SER A 227 0.73 9.71 -25.52
N GLY A 228 1.47 10.06 -26.58
CA GLY A 228 2.51 11.09 -26.57
C GLY A 228 3.93 10.61 -26.23
N PHE A 229 4.18 9.29 -26.28
CA PHE A 229 5.55 8.76 -26.24
C PHE A 229 6.13 8.66 -27.66
N PRO A 230 7.27 9.29 -27.96
CA PRO A 230 7.93 9.12 -29.25
C PRO A 230 8.55 7.72 -29.36
N ASN A 231 8.49 7.15 -30.56
CA ASN A 231 9.23 5.95 -30.96
C ASN A 231 10.76 6.15 -30.76
N PRO A 232 11.53 5.08 -30.49
CA PRO A 232 12.99 5.13 -30.59
C PRO A 232 13.47 5.42 -32.03
#